data_AF-A0A853IGI7-F1
#
_entry.id   AF-A0A853IGI7-F1
#
_cell.length_a   1.000
_cell.length_b   1.000
_cell.length_c   1.000
_cell.angle_alpha   90.00
_cell.angle_beta   90.00
_cell.angle_gamma   90.00
#
_symmetry.space_group_name_H-M   'P 1'
#
loop_
_entity.id
_entity.type
_entity.pdbx_description
1 polymer ?
#
loop_
_entity_poly.entity_id
_entity_poly.type
_entity_poly.pdbx_seq_one_letter_code
_entity_poly.pdbx_strand_id
1 'polypeptide(L)' 'MWPAVVAWIGALVLVAVSMRPKQQDQTPVAKDVKIPTNEEGTEIPVVFGTRDIDSPMNGWYGHLRTVPIRKKGGKK' A
#
# COMPACT_ATOMS: atom_id res chain seq x y z
N MET A 1 1.56 -20.58 -44.21
CA MET A 1 1.72 -21.00 -42.80
C MET A 1 2.18 -19.85 -41.89
N TRP A 2 3.14 -19.02 -42.32
CA TRP A 2 3.62 -17.87 -41.54
C TRP A 2 2.59 -16.78 -41.18
N PRO A 3 1.67 -16.38 -42.08
CA PRO A 3 0.66 -15.36 -41.74
C PRO A 3 -0.29 -15.82 -40.63
N ALA A 4 -0.63 -17.10 -40.61
CA ALA A 4 -1.46 -17.69 -39.57
C ALA A 4 -0.76 -17.69 -38.19
N VAL A 5 0.56 -17.97 -38.16
CA VAL A 5 1.36 -17.94 -36.94
C VAL A 5 1.41 -16.52 -36.35
N VAL A 6 1.61 -15.50 -37.18
CA VAL A 6 1.64 -14.10 -36.72
C VAL A 6 0.28 -13.66 -36.19
N ALA A 7 -0.81 -14.02 -36.86
CA ALA A 7 -2.16 -13.73 -36.40
C ALA A 7 -2.46 -14.38 -35.04
N TRP A 8 -1.97 -15.62 -34.84
CA TRP A 8 -2.17 -16.37 -33.60
C TRP A 8 -1.42 -15.74 -32.41
N ILE A 9 -0.17 -15.32 -32.63
CA ILE A 9 0.61 -14.60 -31.62
C ILE A 9 -0.04 -13.25 -31.29
N GLY A 10 -0.53 -12.52 -32.30
CA GLY A 10 -1.24 -11.26 -32.10
C GLY A 10 -2.51 -11.42 -31.24
N ALA A 11 -3.29 -12.48 -31.48
CA ALA A 11 -4.49 -12.79 -30.71
C ALA A 11 -4.16 -13.10 -29.24
N LEU A 12 -3.09 -13.87 -28.98
CA LEU A 12 -2.65 -14.18 -27.61
C LEU A 12 -2.21 -12.93 -26.84
N VAL A 13 -1.48 -12.03 -27.50
CA VAL A 13 -1.05 -10.78 -26.88
C VAL A 13 -2.25 -9.88 -26.53
N LEU A 14 -3.26 -9.80 -27.40
CA LEU A 14 -4.46 -9.01 -27.14
C LEU A 14 -5.25 -9.53 -25.94
N VAL A 15 -5.40 -10.85 -25.81
CA VAL A 15 -6.05 -11.48 -24.64
C VAL A 15 -5.22 -11.26 -23.37
N ALA A 16 -3.90 -11.41 -23.45
CA ALA A 16 -3.02 -11.20 -22.29
C ALA A 16 -2.97 -9.74 -21.82
N VAL A 17 -3.29 -8.77 -22.69
CA VAL A 17 -3.38 -7.35 -22.32
C VAL A 17 -4.77 -7.02 -21.79
N SER A 18 -5.84 -7.56 -22.36
CA SER A 18 -7.21 -7.30 -21.91
C SER A 18 -7.52 -7.91 -20.54
N MET A 19 -6.91 -9.05 -20.22
CA MET A 19 -7.07 -9.71 -18.92
C MET A 19 -6.13 -9.17 -17.83
N ARG A 20 -5.32 -8.15 -18.11
CA ARG A 20 -4.47 -7.56 -17.06
C ARG A 20 -5.36 -6.95 -15.99
N PRO A 21 -5.19 -7.33 -14.72
CA PRO A 21 -5.93 -6.70 -13.64
C PRO A 21 -5.65 -5.19 -13.70
N LYS A 22 -6.73 -4.40 -13.67
CA LYS A 22 -6.62 -2.94 -13.69
C LYS A 22 -5.72 -2.54 -12.53
N GLN A 23 -4.65 -1.82 -12.84
CA GLN A 23 -3.70 -1.35 -11.85
C GLN A 23 -4.49 -0.56 -10.80
N GLN A 24 -4.60 -1.13 -9.60
CA GLN A 24 -5.27 -0.46 -8.50
C GLN A 24 -4.40 0.73 -8.17
N ASP A 25 -4.87 1.93 -8.52
CA ASP A 25 -4.34 3.17 -7.97
C ASP A 25 -4.56 3.05 -6.46
N GLN A 26 -3.54 2.55 -5.76
CA GLN A 26 -3.44 2.72 -4.32
C GLN A 26 -3.27 4.23 -4.15
N THR A 27 -4.39 4.92 -3.93
CA THR A 27 -4.35 6.24 -3.35
C THR A 27 -3.41 6.13 -2.15
N PRO A 28 -2.35 6.93 -2.04
CA PRO A 28 -1.53 6.92 -0.85
C PRO A 28 -2.41 7.41 0.30
N VAL A 29 -3.07 6.47 0.98
CA VAL A 29 -3.91 6.75 2.15
C VAL A 29 -2.95 6.99 3.30
N ALA A 30 -2.35 8.17 3.31
CA ALA A 30 -1.68 8.74 4.46
C ALA A 30 -2.69 9.42 5.41
N LYS A 31 -3.99 9.22 5.19
CA LYS A 31 -5.06 9.89 5.95
C LYS A 31 -5.48 9.09 7.19
N ASP A 32 -5.52 7.76 7.09
CA ASP A 32 -6.11 6.91 8.12
C ASP A 32 -5.06 6.00 8.76
N VAL A 33 -3.98 6.58 9.30
CA VAL A 33 -3.11 5.79 10.18
C VAL A 33 -3.88 5.57 11.48
N LYS A 34 -4.42 4.36 11.65
CA LYS A 34 -4.99 3.91 12.93
C LYS A 34 -3.84 3.64 13.90
N ILE A 35 -3.42 4.69 14.59
CA ILE A 35 -2.41 4.63 15.64
C ILE A 35 -3.15 4.26 16.93
N PRO A 36 -2.66 3.31 17.74
CA PRO A 36 -3.18 3.11 19.08
C PRO A 36 -2.92 4.39 19.89
N THR A 37 -3.97 5.20 20.08
CA THR A 37 -3.91 6.40 20.92
C THR A 37 -4.17 5.97 22.36
N ASN A 38 -3.27 6.33 23.28
CA ASN A 38 -3.53 6.16 24.70
C ASN A 38 -4.29 7.38 25.21
N GLU A 39 -5.31 7.14 26.04
CA GLU A 39 -5.98 8.21 26.77
C GLU A 39 -5.11 8.66 27.94
N GLU A 40 -5.12 9.97 28.25
CA GLU A 40 -4.37 10.54 29.37
C GLU A 40 -4.85 9.91 30.69
N GLY A 41 -3.93 9.31 31.45
CA GLY A 41 -4.24 8.58 32.69
C GLY A 41 -4.38 7.06 32.54
N THR A 42 -4.16 6.49 31.36
CA THR A 42 -4.04 5.03 31.19
C THR A 42 -2.83 4.51 31.95
N GLU A 43 -3.00 3.48 32.77
CA GLU A 43 -1.92 2.86 33.54
C GLU A 43 -0.87 2.22 32.60
N ILE A 44 0.41 2.41 32.91
CA ILE A 44 1.53 1.85 32.14
C ILE A 44 1.75 0.40 32.61
N PRO A 45 1.50 -0.63 31.78
CA PRO A 45 1.70 -2.01 32.17
C PRO A 45 3.20 -2.31 32.29
N VAL A 46 3.62 -2.78 33.47
CA VAL A 46 4.98 -3.28 33.72
C VAL A 46 4.91 -4.81 33.82
N VAL A 47 5.54 -5.50 32.88
CA VAL A 47 5.58 -6.97 32.85
C VAL A 47 6.99 -7.46 33.17
N PHE A 48 7.09 -8.36 34.15
CA PHE A 48 8.31 -9.11 34.42
C PHE A 48 8.15 -10.53 33.84
N GLY A 49 8.96 -10.89 32.85
CA GLY A 49 8.86 -12.17 32.13
C GLY A 49 8.47 -11.98 30.65
N THR A 50 7.96 -13.04 30.01
CA THR A 50 7.57 -13.02 28.59
C THR A 50 6.06 -13.22 28.47
N ARG A 51 5.36 -12.24 27.89
CA ARG A 51 3.91 -12.27 27.63
C ARG A 51 3.59 -11.41 26.41
N ASP A 52 2.60 -11.84 25.63
CA ASP A 52 2.07 -11.05 24.51
C ASP A 52 1.14 -9.94 25.02
N ILE A 53 1.31 -8.74 24.46
CA ILE A 53 0.52 -7.53 24.80
C ILE A 53 -0.18 -7.06 23.52
N ASP A 54 -1.51 -7.12 23.54
CA ASP A 54 -2.34 -6.78 22.38
C ASP A 54 -2.42 -5.28 22.11
N SER A 55 -2.14 -4.45 23.12
CA SER A 55 -2.19 -2.98 23.03
C SER A 55 -0.87 -2.35 23.46
N PRO A 56 0.09 -2.17 22.54
CA PRO A 56 1.31 -1.43 22.83
C PRO A 56 0.96 0.06 23.02
N MET A 57 1.27 0.59 24.20
CA MET A 57 1.13 2.01 24.46
C MET A 57 2.06 2.81 23.54
N ASN A 58 1.49 3.72 22.75
CA ASN A 58 2.27 4.67 21.97
C ASN A 58 2.24 6.07 22.60
N GLY A 59 3.40 6.53 23.08
CA GLY A 59 3.54 7.87 23.68
C GLY A 59 3.72 8.99 22.65
N TRP A 60 4.20 8.69 21.45
CA TRP A 60 4.44 9.70 20.40
C TRP A 60 4.66 9.04 19.02
N TYR A 61 3.88 9.43 18.01
CA TYR A 61 3.97 8.91 16.63
C TYR A 61 4.57 9.91 15.62
N GLY A 62 5.02 11.09 16.09
CA GLY A 62 5.52 12.14 15.22
C GLY A 62 4.44 12.83 14.37
N HIS A 63 4.85 13.51 13.29
CA HIS A 63 3.97 14.25 12.39
C HIS A 63 3.85 13.57 11.02
N LEU A 64 2.62 13.38 10.54
CA LEU A 64 2.36 12.84 9.20
C LEU A 64 2.88 13.82 8.13
N ARG A 65 3.98 13.45 7.47
CA ARG A 65 4.55 14.23 6.37
C ARG A 65 4.22 13.58 5.03
N THR A 66 3.27 14.16 4.31
CA THR A 66 2.97 13.82 2.92
C THR A 66 3.75 14.73 1.98
N VAL A 67 4.67 14.15 1.20
CA VAL A 67 5.38 14.87 0.13
C VAL A 67 4.73 14.51 -1.20
N PRO A 68 4.20 15.49 -1.96
CA PRO A 68 3.61 15.20 -3.26
C PRO A 68 4.68 14.71 -4.23
N ILE A 69 4.42 13.56 -4.88
CA ILE A 69 5.27 13.07 -5.96
C ILE A 69 5.09 14.02 -7.14
N ARG A 70 6.04 14.94 -7.34
CA ARG A 70 6.06 15.82 -8.52
C ARG A 70 6.58 15.01 -9.71
N LYS A 71 5.67 14.57 -10.59
CA LYS A 71 6.05 13.94 -11.85
C LYS A 71 6.66 15.00 -12.78
N LYS A 72 7.99 15.16 -12.75
CA LYS A 72 8.73 16.01 -13.70
C LYS A 72 8.87 15.25 -15.03
N GLY A 73 7.78 15.08 -15.76
CA GLY A 73 7.80 14.43 -17.07
C GLY A 73 6.56 13.61 -17.37
N GLY A 74 5.47 14.28 -17.71
CA GLY A 74 4.55 13.75 -18.72
C GLY A 74 5.24 13.90 -20.07
N LYS A 75 6.08 12.93 -20.45
CA LYS A 75 6.69 12.87 -21.77
C LYS A 75 5.72 12.13 -22.68
N LYS A 76 5.01 12.91 -23.51
CA LYS A 76 4.21 12.52 -24.67
C LYS A 76 2.98 11.67 -24.41
#